data_AF-T1JSW0-F1
#
_entry.id   AF-T1JSW0-F1
#
_cell.length_a   1.000
_cell.length_b   1.000
_cell.length_c   1.000
_cell.angle_alpha   90.00
_cell.angle_beta   90.00
_cell.angle_gamma   90.00
#
_symmetry.space_group_name_H-M   'P 1'
#
loop_
_entity.id
_entity.type
_entity.pdbx_description
1 polymer ?
#
loop_
_entity_poly.entity_id
_entity_poly.type
_entity_poly.pdbx_seq_one_letter_code
_entity_poly.pdbx_strand_id
1 'polypeptide(L)'
;MYFFTLLTLAYWTSNCYGYQIVSGKSLVYAGNYSYYMYKSTNRLRVILTTLKGDADLYIAKDRVKPTVDLESYQLQSVSCGIDIVDIPDNFGPDFTIGVYGHPSFDYSVYQLDIVSYTEGEDISAHENGSIDLTDKAEVNRLIQSIEEAAYNEENRKPDEEEEPESESEKETFFTSLLHYLLDFILIVIDLLS
;
A
#
# COMPACT_ATOMS: atom_id res chain seq x y z
N MET A 1 -33.35 -40.15 22.57
CA MET A 1 -31.92 -40.46 22.77
C MET A 1 -31.10 -40.11 21.51
N TYR A 2 -31.36 -38.98 20.85
CA TYR A 2 -30.67 -38.55 19.61
C TYR A 2 -30.25 -37.06 19.61
N PHE A 3 -30.52 -36.32 20.70
CA PHE A 3 -30.25 -34.89 20.76
C PHE A 3 -28.79 -34.56 21.16
N PHE A 4 -28.08 -35.53 21.76
CA PHE A 4 -26.69 -35.35 22.20
C PHE A 4 -25.64 -35.63 21.12
N THR A 5 -25.99 -36.30 20.02
CA THR A 5 -25.04 -36.69 18.97
C THR A 5 -24.86 -35.62 17.88
N LEU A 6 -25.75 -34.62 17.81
CA LEU A 6 -25.63 -33.51 16.85
C LEU A 6 -24.77 -32.35 17.39
N LEU A 7 -24.63 -32.22 18.72
CA LEU A 7 -23.89 -31.10 19.33
C LEU A 7 -22.36 -31.30 19.28
N THR A 8 -21.87 -32.52 19.07
CA THR A 8 -20.43 -32.81 19.00
C THR A 8 -19.85 -32.71 17.59
N LEU A 9 -20.69 -32.64 16.54
CA LEU A 9 -20.22 -32.42 15.17
C LEU A 9 -19.95 -30.94 14.82
N ALA A 10 -20.33 -30.01 15.68
CA ALA A 10 -20.08 -28.58 15.49
C ALA A 10 -18.75 -28.09 16.09
N TYR A 11 -18.00 -28.95 16.78
CA TYR A 11 -16.68 -28.64 17.33
C TYR A 11 -15.56 -29.24 16.46
N TRP A 12 -15.58 -28.88 15.18
CA TRP A 12 -14.38 -28.89 14.35
C TRP A 12 -14.28 -27.50 13.72
N THR A 13 -14.10 -26.48 14.57
CA THR A 13 -13.43 -25.27 14.10
C THR A 13 -11.98 -25.66 13.89
N SER A 14 -11.67 -26.14 12.69
CA SER A 14 -10.29 -26.14 12.21
C SER A 14 -9.83 -24.70 12.34
N ASN A 15 -8.94 -24.41 13.30
CA ASN A 15 -8.19 -23.17 13.27
C ASN A 15 -7.40 -23.21 11.95
N CYS A 16 -7.87 -22.48 10.94
CA CYS A 16 -7.05 -22.16 9.78
C CYS A 16 -5.96 -21.22 10.27
N TYR A 17 -4.90 -21.78 10.85
CA TYR A 17 -3.62 -21.10 10.97
C TYR A 17 -3.09 -20.93 9.55
N GLY A 18 -2.78 -19.69 9.17
CA GLY A 18 -2.43 -19.38 7.80
C GLY A 18 -1.61 -18.11 7.75
N TYR A 19 -0.75 -18.01 6.74
CA TYR A 19 0.00 -16.80 6.43
C TYR A 19 -0.80 -15.93 5.44
N GLN A 20 -0.59 -14.62 5.51
CA GLN A 20 -1.09 -13.68 4.51
C GLN A 20 0.10 -13.10 3.74
N ILE A 21 0.00 -13.11 2.40
CA ILE A 21 0.99 -12.44 1.54
C ILE A 21 0.34 -11.20 0.93
N VAL A 22 0.98 -10.06 1.11
CA VAL A 22 0.69 -8.83 0.36
C VAL A 22 1.85 -8.62 -0.61
N SER A 23 1.57 -8.65 -1.91
CA SER A 23 2.55 -8.49 -2.97
C SER A 23 2.26 -7.23 -3.77
N GLY A 24 3.29 -6.43 -4.04
CA GLY A 24 3.23 -5.25 -4.89
C GLY A 24 4.45 -5.18 -5.78
N LYS A 25 4.31 -4.55 -6.96
CA LYS A 25 5.42 -4.33 -7.89
C LYS A 25 5.50 -2.85 -8.21
N SER A 26 6.71 -2.33 -8.36
CA SER A 26 6.92 -0.90 -8.57
C SER A 26 8.28 -0.62 -9.23
N LEU A 27 8.52 0.66 -9.52
CA LEU A 27 9.75 1.21 -10.05
C LEU A 27 10.27 2.30 -9.10
N VAL A 28 11.59 2.36 -8.92
CA VAL A 28 12.27 3.45 -8.19
C VAL A 28 13.43 3.98 -9.02
N TYR A 29 13.54 5.31 -9.14
CA TYR A 29 14.63 5.95 -9.87
C TYR A 29 15.94 5.99 -9.06
N ALA A 30 17.06 6.13 -9.77
CA ALA A 30 18.40 6.29 -9.21
C ALA A 30 18.43 7.35 -8.09
N GLY A 31 18.94 6.97 -6.92
CA GLY A 31 19.08 7.89 -5.78
C GLY A 31 17.76 8.27 -5.10
N ASN A 32 16.64 7.72 -5.53
CA ASN A 32 15.31 8.00 -4.98
C ASN A 32 14.78 6.83 -4.14
N TYR A 33 13.65 7.05 -3.48
CA TYR A 33 13.05 6.11 -2.55
C TYR A 33 11.56 5.93 -2.81
N SER A 34 11.09 4.70 -2.68
CA SER A 34 9.68 4.38 -2.49
C SER A 34 9.43 4.02 -1.03
N TYR A 35 8.38 4.57 -0.42
CA TYR A 35 8.07 4.35 0.99
C TYR A 35 6.71 3.68 1.16
N TYR A 36 6.68 2.61 1.97
CA TYR A 36 5.48 1.88 2.33
C TYR A 36 5.31 1.90 3.84
N MET A 37 4.22 2.50 4.31
CA MET A 37 3.87 2.47 5.72
C MET A 37 3.10 1.20 6.01
N TYR A 38 3.56 0.43 6.99
CA TYR A 38 2.92 -0.81 7.39
C TYR A 38 2.57 -0.79 8.87
N LYS A 39 1.43 -1.41 9.20
CA LYS A 39 0.95 -1.57 10.56
C LYS A 39 0.68 -3.02 10.85
N SER A 40 1.42 -3.60 11.78
CA SER A 40 1.21 -4.98 12.22
C SER A 40 1.83 -5.22 13.58
N THR A 41 1.15 -6.00 14.40
CA THR A 41 1.66 -6.55 15.66
C THR A 41 2.21 -7.97 15.50
N ASN A 42 2.09 -8.55 14.31
CA ASN A 42 2.49 -9.93 14.02
C ASN A 42 3.92 -9.97 13.47
N ARG A 43 4.57 -11.14 13.63
CA ARG A 43 5.80 -11.49 12.90
C ARG A 43 5.53 -11.43 11.42
N LEU A 44 6.46 -10.80 10.70
CA LEU A 44 6.39 -10.73 9.25
C LEU A 44 7.78 -10.75 8.64
N ARG A 45 7.82 -11.22 7.41
CA ARG A 45 8.98 -11.22 6.54
C ARG A 45 8.73 -10.25 5.40
N VAL A 46 9.67 -9.36 5.15
CA VAL A 46 9.70 -8.48 3.98
C VAL A 46 10.70 -9.05 2.98
N ILE A 47 10.24 -9.26 1.76
CA ILE A 47 11.04 -9.81 0.66
C ILE A 47 11.01 -8.78 -0.47
N LEU A 48 12.17 -8.28 -0.86
CA LEU A 48 12.35 -7.42 -2.01
C LEU A 48 13.07 -8.23 -3.09
N THR A 49 12.42 -8.42 -4.25
CA THR A 49 13.02 -9.07 -5.41
C THR A 49 13.26 -8.04 -6.49
N THR A 50 14.53 -7.77 -6.80
CA THR A 50 14.91 -6.89 -7.91
C THR A 50 14.73 -7.63 -9.25
N LEU A 51 13.86 -7.08 -10.11
CA LEU A 51 13.59 -7.60 -11.46
C LEU A 51 14.51 -6.99 -12.52
N LYS A 52 14.88 -5.72 -12.33
CA LYS A 52 15.79 -4.95 -13.17
C LYS A 52 16.49 -3.89 -12.33
N GLY A 53 17.75 -3.62 -12.62
CA GLY A 53 18.56 -2.66 -11.86
C GLY A 53 19.08 -3.27 -10.56
N ASP A 54 19.10 -2.47 -9.50
CA ASP A 54 19.55 -2.82 -8.15
C ASP A 54 18.74 -1.98 -7.14
N ALA A 55 17.83 -2.63 -6.41
CA ALA A 55 16.98 -2.00 -5.42
C ALA A 55 17.32 -2.54 -4.03
N ASP A 56 17.53 -1.63 -3.09
CA ASP A 56 17.97 -1.94 -1.73
C ASP A 56 16.83 -1.76 -0.72
N LEU A 57 16.78 -2.61 0.31
CA LEU A 57 15.73 -2.63 1.32
C LEU A 57 16.18 -2.04 2.66
N TYR A 58 15.42 -1.06 3.15
CA TYR A 58 15.62 -0.45 4.46
C TYR A 58 14.32 -0.40 5.25
N ILE A 59 14.38 -0.59 6.57
CA ILE A 59 13.20 -0.58 7.43
C ILE A 59 13.48 0.22 8.69
N ALA A 60 12.60 1.20 8.94
CA ALA A 60 12.62 2.02 10.14
C ALA A 60 11.37 1.82 10.98
N LYS A 61 11.52 1.85 12.31
CA LYS A 61 10.40 1.91 13.24
C LYS A 61 9.64 3.22 13.09
N ASP A 62 8.37 3.19 13.48
CA ASP A 62 7.46 4.32 13.47
C ASP A 62 7.29 4.91 12.05
N ARG A 63 7.01 6.21 11.97
CA ARG A 63 6.77 6.93 10.71
C ARG A 63 8.03 7.60 10.15
N VAL A 64 9.21 7.10 10.54
CA VAL A 64 10.50 7.59 10.03
C VAL A 64 10.70 7.06 8.62
N LYS A 65 11.15 7.91 7.70
CA LYS A 65 11.50 7.50 6.34
C LYS A 65 12.96 7.04 6.33
N PRO A 66 13.26 5.73 6.23
CA PRO A 66 14.63 5.26 6.21
C PRO A 66 15.36 5.70 4.94
N THR A 67 16.63 6.06 5.09
CA THR A 67 17.56 6.38 4.02
C THR A 67 18.76 5.43 4.07
N VAL A 68 19.72 5.60 3.16
CA VAL A 68 21.03 4.93 3.24
C VAL A 68 21.84 5.33 4.49
N ASP A 69 21.45 6.40 5.20
CA ASP A 69 22.14 6.87 6.40
C ASP A 69 21.89 5.93 7.58
N LEU A 70 22.97 5.53 8.28
CA LEU A 70 22.92 4.53 9.37
C LEU A 70 21.97 4.88 10.52
N GLU A 71 21.69 6.16 10.75
CA GLU A 71 20.81 6.61 11.84
C GLU A 71 19.32 6.56 11.49
N SER A 72 18.99 6.34 10.21
CA SER A 72 17.63 6.47 9.69
C SER A 72 16.83 5.16 9.67
N TYR A 73 17.47 4.01 9.91
CA TYR A 73 16.86 2.68 9.85
C TYR A 73 17.31 1.78 11.01
N GLN A 74 16.61 0.67 11.23
CA GLN A 74 17.00 -0.35 12.22
C GLN A 74 17.27 -1.72 11.58
N LEU A 75 16.71 -2.00 10.41
CA LEU A 75 16.94 -3.23 9.67
C LEU A 75 17.18 -2.89 8.19
N GLN A 76 18.00 -3.68 7.51
CA GLN A 76 18.28 -3.53 6.08
C GLN A 76 18.69 -4.85 5.44
N SER A 77 18.57 -4.92 4.11
CA SER A 77 19.23 -5.90 3.25
C SER A 77 19.56 -5.20 1.94
N VAL A 78 20.82 -5.28 1.51
CA VAL A 78 21.42 -4.47 0.43
C VAL A 78 22.20 -5.35 -0.55
N SER A 79 21.53 -6.36 -1.09
CA SER A 79 22.13 -7.38 -1.94
C SER A 79 21.61 -7.31 -3.37
N CYS A 80 22.45 -7.66 -4.33
CA CYS A 80 22.01 -7.72 -5.72
C CYS A 80 21.15 -8.98 -5.93
N GLY A 81 19.83 -8.83 -5.89
CA GLY A 81 18.88 -9.91 -6.17
C GLY A 81 17.68 -9.92 -5.24
N ILE A 82 17.66 -10.88 -4.31
CA ILE A 82 16.57 -11.06 -3.34
C ILE A 82 17.07 -10.60 -1.97
N ASP A 83 16.44 -9.55 -1.46
CA ASP A 83 16.66 -9.00 -0.13
C ASP A 83 15.56 -9.45 0.82
N ILE A 84 15.96 -10.02 1.96
CA ILE A 84 15.02 -10.59 2.94
C ILE A 84 15.30 -9.98 4.31
N VAL A 85 14.26 -9.44 4.93
CA VAL A 85 14.31 -8.93 6.31
C VAL A 85 13.16 -9.52 7.12
N ASP A 86 13.50 -10.21 8.20
CA ASP A 86 12.53 -10.68 9.19
C ASP A 86 12.32 -9.61 10.27
N ILE A 87 11.07 -9.19 10.46
CA ILE A 87 10.70 -8.22 11.50
C ILE A 87 10.47 -8.97 12.82
N PRO A 88 11.20 -8.63 13.89
CA PRO A 88 11.03 -9.27 15.19
C PRO A 88 9.73 -8.83 15.87
N ASP A 89 9.19 -9.67 16.77
CA ASP A 89 7.95 -9.40 17.53
C ASP A 89 7.94 -8.06 18.26
N ASN A 90 9.10 -7.61 18.71
CA ASN A 90 9.28 -6.38 19.49
C ASN A 90 9.68 -5.17 18.62
N PHE A 91 9.50 -5.25 17.29
CA PHE A 91 9.85 -4.14 16.41
C PHE A 91 8.92 -2.93 16.63
N GLY A 92 7.66 -3.17 16.97
CA GLY A 92 6.65 -2.13 17.19
C GLY A 92 5.52 -2.22 16.16
N PRO A 93 4.34 -1.66 16.47
CA PRO A 93 3.15 -1.84 15.65
C PRO A 93 3.18 -1.06 14.33
N ASP A 94 3.96 0.01 14.27
CA ASP A 94 4.08 0.91 13.11
C ASP A 94 5.54 0.89 12.64
N PHE A 95 5.76 0.73 11.34
CA PHE A 95 7.07 0.86 10.72
C PHE A 95 6.96 1.26 9.26
N THR A 96 8.06 1.76 8.71
CA THR A 96 8.16 2.23 7.33
C THR A 96 9.21 1.41 6.59
N ILE A 97 8.82 0.86 5.45
CA ILE A 97 9.71 0.17 4.51
C ILE A 97 10.14 1.20 3.46
N GLY A 98 11.44 1.39 3.29
CA GLY A 98 12.04 2.16 2.21
C GLY A 98 12.70 1.23 1.20
N VAL A 99 12.38 1.43 -0.07
CA VAL A 99 13.09 0.79 -1.19
C VAL A 99 13.88 1.86 -1.91
N TYR A 100 15.20 1.70 -1.95
CA TYR A 100 16.14 2.65 -2.53
C TYR A 100 16.61 2.19 -3.92
N GLY A 101 16.64 3.09 -4.90
CA GLY A 101 17.21 2.81 -6.22
C GLY A 101 18.72 3.08 -6.23
N HIS A 102 19.55 2.05 -6.35
CA HIS A 102 21.00 2.23 -6.36
C HIS A 102 21.47 3.09 -7.55
N PRO A 103 22.36 4.08 -7.37
CA PRO A 103 22.73 5.03 -8.45
C PRO A 103 23.46 4.43 -9.65
N SER A 104 23.86 3.16 -9.60
CA SER A 104 24.49 2.47 -10.74
C SER A 104 23.50 2.14 -11.87
N PHE A 105 22.21 2.31 -11.65
CA PHE A 105 21.16 2.09 -12.63
C PHE A 105 20.22 3.30 -12.65
N ASP A 106 19.73 3.70 -13.84
CA ASP A 106 18.83 4.85 -13.97
C ASP A 106 17.52 4.68 -13.17
N TYR A 107 17.06 3.43 -13.09
CA TYR A 107 15.96 2.99 -12.25
C TYR A 107 16.05 1.49 -12.00
N SER A 108 15.35 1.06 -10.96
CA SER A 108 15.20 -0.33 -10.57
C SER A 108 13.72 -0.71 -10.55
N VAL A 109 13.39 -1.87 -11.11
CA VAL A 109 12.05 -2.46 -11.05
C VAL A 109 12.09 -3.61 -10.07
N TYR A 110 11.13 -3.67 -9.17
CA TYR A 110 11.12 -4.64 -8.07
C TYR A 110 9.73 -5.16 -7.74
N GLN A 111 9.70 -6.32 -7.08
CA GLN A 111 8.55 -6.84 -6.35
C GLN A 111 8.83 -6.78 -4.85
N LEU A 112 7.85 -6.30 -4.09
CA LEU A 112 7.86 -6.26 -2.63
C LEU A 112 6.77 -7.19 -2.11
N ASP A 113 7.17 -8.23 -1.39
CA ASP A 113 6.27 -9.16 -0.73
C ASP A 113 6.38 -9.01 0.79
N ILE A 114 5.22 -8.93 1.43
CA ILE A 114 5.09 -8.90 2.89
C ILE A 114 4.33 -10.15 3.29
N VAL A 115 5.02 -11.07 3.95
CA VAL A 115 4.47 -12.32 4.46
C VAL A 115 4.24 -12.17 5.96
N SER A 116 2.98 -12.10 6.40
CA SER A 116 2.63 -12.08 7.81
C SER A 116 2.16 -13.46 8.27
N TYR A 117 2.56 -13.84 9.49
CA TYR A 117 2.26 -15.15 10.07
C TYR A 117 1.27 -14.97 11.23
N THR A 118 0.27 -15.84 11.33
CA THR A 118 -0.55 -15.97 12.54
C THR A 118 0.22 -16.71 13.64
N GLU A 119 -0.05 -16.42 14.91
CA GLU A 119 0.63 -17.05 16.06
C GLU A 119 0.72 -18.59 15.92
N GLY A 120 1.94 -19.13 16.07
CA GLY A 120 2.20 -20.57 16.16
C GLY A 120 3.15 -21.17 15.11
N GLU A 121 3.61 -20.41 14.12
CA GLU A 121 4.54 -20.90 13.08
C GLU A 121 5.97 -20.38 13.22
N ASP A 122 6.95 -21.25 12.94
CA ASP A 122 8.37 -20.92 12.86
C ASP A 122 8.75 -20.44 11.44
N ILE A 123 9.54 -19.36 11.40
CA ILE A 123 10.00 -18.63 10.19
C ILE A 123 10.83 -19.48 9.20
N SER A 124 11.19 -20.70 9.57
CA SER A 124 12.14 -21.54 8.81
C SER A 124 11.60 -22.18 7.52
N ALA A 125 10.29 -22.09 7.23
CA ALA A 125 9.66 -22.90 6.18
C ALA A 125 9.49 -22.23 4.80
N HIS A 126 9.69 -20.91 4.67
CA HIS A 126 9.41 -20.21 3.41
C HIS A 126 10.63 -19.46 2.86
N GLU A 127 11.58 -20.22 2.29
CA GLU A 127 12.62 -19.71 1.39
C GLU A 127 12.19 -19.70 -0.10
N ASN A 128 11.02 -20.28 -0.44
CA ASN A 128 10.64 -20.54 -1.83
C ASN A 128 9.57 -19.58 -2.40
N GLY A 129 9.43 -18.39 -1.82
CA GLY A 129 8.48 -17.36 -2.27
C GLY A 129 9.06 -16.39 -3.30
N SER A 130 10.27 -16.63 -3.81
CA SER A 130 10.79 -15.84 -4.91
C SER A 130 9.95 -16.07 -6.16
N ILE A 131 9.71 -15.01 -6.92
CA ILE A 131 9.29 -15.15 -8.31
C ILE A 131 10.22 -16.17 -8.94
N ASP A 132 9.65 -17.20 -9.56
CA ASP A 132 10.42 -18.12 -10.38
C ASP A 132 10.94 -17.33 -11.59
N LEU A 133 12.10 -16.67 -11.42
CA LEU A 133 12.80 -15.88 -12.43
C LEU A 133 13.25 -16.73 -13.64
N THR A 134 12.88 -18.02 -13.69
CA THR A 134 13.21 -18.90 -14.80
C THR A 134 12.50 -18.52 -16.10
N ASP A 135 11.32 -17.91 -16.06
CA ASP A 135 10.68 -17.35 -17.26
C ASP A 135 11.06 -15.88 -17.49
N LYS A 136 12.24 -15.68 -18.07
CA LYS A 136 12.72 -14.36 -18.49
C LYS A 136 11.76 -13.63 -19.42
N ALA A 137 10.95 -14.33 -20.22
CA ALA A 137 10.02 -13.68 -21.14
C ALA A 137 8.84 -13.07 -20.39
N GLU A 138 8.33 -13.74 -19.36
CA GLU A 138 7.31 -13.20 -18.46
C GLU A 138 7.83 -11.98 -17.69
N VAL A 139 9.02 -12.08 -17.10
CA VAL A 139 9.67 -10.97 -16.38
C VAL A 139 9.83 -9.74 -17.28
N ASN A 140 10.26 -9.93 -18.53
CA ASN A 140 10.42 -8.82 -19.46
C ASN A 140 9.08 -8.14 -19.81
N ARG A 141 8.01 -8.91 -20.01
CA ARG A 141 6.66 -8.34 -20.26
C ARG A 141 6.16 -7.56 -19.06
N LEU A 142 6.43 -8.07 -17.85
CA LEU A 142 6.07 -7.41 -16.62
C LEU A 142 6.81 -6.08 -16.45
N ILE A 143 8.13 -6.08 -16.66
CA ILE A 143 8.96 -4.85 -16.63
C ILE A 143 8.40 -3.82 -17.60
N GLN A 144 8.08 -4.22 -18.83
CA GLN A 144 7.50 -3.32 -19.82
C GLN A 144 6.18 -2.71 -19.34
N SER A 145 5.28 -3.51 -18.75
CA SER A 145 4.00 -3.00 -18.23
C SER A 145 4.15 -2.00 -17.09
N ILE A 146 5.17 -2.18 -16.23
CA ILE A 146 5.45 -1.28 -15.11
C ILE A 146 6.06 0.03 -15.65
N GLU A 147 6.98 -0.07 -16.61
CA GLU A 147 7.59 1.09 -17.26
C GLU A 147 6.54 1.94 -18.00
N GLU A 148 5.63 1.30 -18.72
CA GLU A 148 4.50 1.97 -19.39
C GLU A 148 3.57 2.65 -18.37
N ALA A 149 3.25 1.98 -17.25
CA ALA A 149 2.44 2.58 -16.19
C ALA A 149 3.12 3.79 -15.55
N ALA A 150 4.41 3.70 -15.26
CA ALA A 150 5.19 4.80 -14.68
C ALA A 150 5.26 6.00 -15.65
N TYR A 151 5.51 5.75 -16.94
CA TYR A 151 5.51 6.79 -17.97
C TYR A 151 4.15 7.48 -18.10
N ASN A 152 3.07 6.71 -18.08
CA ASN A 152 1.71 7.26 -18.17
C ASN A 152 1.35 8.10 -16.94
N GLU A 153 1.79 7.71 -15.74
CA GLU A 153 1.56 8.49 -14.53
C GLU A 153 2.37 9.80 -14.52
N GLU A 154 3.64 9.76 -14.95
CA GLU A 154 4.48 10.96 -15.07
C GLU A 154 3.96 11.96 -16.12
N ASN A 155 3.41 11.44 -17.23
CA ASN A 155 2.84 12.26 -18.30
C ASN A 155 1.33 12.46 -18.14
N ARG A 156 0.73 12.03 -17.02
CA ARG A 156 -0.64 12.37 -16.71
C ARG A 156 -0.67 13.88 -16.59
N LYS A 157 -1.28 14.54 -17.58
CA LYS A 157 -1.64 15.95 -17.42
C LYS A 157 -2.39 16.02 -16.10
N PRO A 158 -2.05 16.95 -15.19
CA PRO A 158 -2.92 17.21 -14.07
C PRO A 158 -4.30 17.35 -14.67
N ASP A 159 -5.23 16.49 -14.22
CA ASP A 159 -6.64 16.64 -14.56
C ASP A 159 -6.86 18.14 -14.47
N GLU A 160 -7.23 18.78 -15.59
CA GLU A 160 -7.51 20.22 -15.61
C GLU A 160 -8.30 20.44 -14.33
N GLU A 161 -7.70 21.17 -13.37
CA GLU A 161 -8.45 21.62 -12.21
C GLU A 161 -9.69 22.23 -12.87
N GLU A 162 -10.85 21.60 -12.70
CA GLU A 162 -12.10 22.27 -12.99
C GLU A 162 -11.97 23.56 -12.20
N GLU A 163 -11.66 24.66 -12.91
CA GLU A 163 -11.76 25.99 -12.34
C GLU A 163 -13.13 25.98 -11.66
N PRO A 164 -13.22 26.27 -10.34
CA PRO A 164 -14.51 26.23 -9.67
C PRO A 164 -15.44 27.10 -10.48
N GLU A 165 -16.46 26.49 -11.11
CA GLU A 165 -17.37 27.18 -12.03
C GLU A 165 -17.80 28.48 -11.35
N SER A 166 -17.34 29.54 -11.97
CA SER A 166 -17.37 30.91 -11.50
C SER A 166 -18.74 31.28 -10.96
N GLU A 167 -18.78 31.81 -9.72
CA GLU A 167 -19.59 32.91 -9.12
C GLU A 167 -21.10 33.08 -9.45
N SER A 168 -21.63 32.42 -10.47
CA SER A 168 -22.97 32.52 -11.04
C SER A 168 -23.95 31.52 -10.42
N GLU A 169 -23.48 30.35 -9.98
CA GLU A 169 -24.30 29.38 -9.25
C GLU A 169 -24.66 29.84 -7.83
N LYS A 170 -23.74 30.57 -7.18
CA LYS A 170 -24.00 31.14 -5.86
C LYS A 170 -25.05 32.25 -5.94
N GLU A 171 -24.95 33.12 -6.95
CA GLU A 171 -25.96 34.16 -7.21
C GLU A 171 -27.35 33.57 -7.50
N THR A 172 -27.43 32.49 -8.28
CA THR A 172 -28.72 31.81 -8.53
C THR A 172 -29.28 31.12 -7.29
N PHE A 173 -28.45 30.55 -6.43
CA PHE A 173 -28.89 29.99 -5.16
C PHE A 173 -29.41 31.09 -4.20
N PHE A 174 -28.68 32.20 -4.02
CA PHE A 174 -29.11 33.28 -3.15
C PHE A 174 -30.37 33.99 -3.65
N THR A 175 -30.47 34.22 -4.95
CA THR A 175 -31.68 34.81 -5.55
C THR A 175 -32.90 33.89 -5.40
N SER A 176 -32.73 32.58 -5.58
CA SER A 176 -33.80 31.59 -5.38
C SER A 176 -34.24 31.54 -3.91
N LEU A 177 -33.28 31.49 -2.97
CA LEU A 177 -33.57 31.48 -1.53
C LEU A 177 -34.28 32.76 -1.08
N LEU A 178 -33.89 33.92 -1.60
CA LEU A 178 -34.53 35.20 -1.29
C LEU A 178 -35.98 35.24 -1.80
N HIS A 179 -36.25 34.68 -2.98
CA HIS A 179 -37.60 34.60 -3.53
C HIS A 179 -38.52 33.76 -2.64
N TYR A 180 -38.08 32.55 -2.26
CA TYR A 180 -38.86 31.69 -1.35
C TYR A 180 -39.11 32.33 0.02
N LEU A 181 -38.15 33.10 0.52
CA LEU A 181 -38.27 33.78 1.81
C LEU A 181 -39.28 34.94 1.74
N LEU A 182 -39.30 35.70 0.64
CA LEU A 182 -40.31 36.74 0.40
C LEU A 182 -41.71 36.15 0.24
N ASP A 183 -41.86 35.08 -0.55
CA ASP A 183 -43.14 34.39 -0.71
C ASP A 183 -43.66 33.86 0.64
N PHE A 184 -42.79 33.30 1.47
CA PHE A 184 -43.14 32.86 2.81
C PHE A 184 -43.63 34.01 3.70
N ILE A 185 -42.94 35.17 3.68
CA ILE A 185 -43.35 36.34 4.46
C ILE A 185 -44.73 36.84 4.01
N LEU A 186 -45.00 36.90 2.70
CA LEU A 186 -46.30 37.31 2.18
C LEU A 186 -47.42 36.36 2.63
N ILE A 187 -47.19 35.05 2.57
CA ILE A 187 -48.13 34.04 3.08
C ILE A 187 -48.43 34.26 4.57
N VAL A 188 -47.41 34.56 5.37
CA VAL A 188 -47.59 34.82 6.81
C VAL A 188 -48.37 36.12 7.06
N ILE A 189 -48.13 37.18 6.28
CA ILE A 189 -48.89 38.43 6.40
C ILE A 189 -50.37 38.20 6.04
N ASP A 190 -50.66 37.47 4.96
CA ASP A 190 -52.02 37.13 4.56
C ASP A 190 -52.75 36.26 5.59
N LEU A 191 -52.03 35.41 6.34
CA LEU A 191 -52.59 34.63 7.45
C LEU A 191 -52.83 35.44 8.73
N LEU A 192 -52.23 36.63 8.84
CA LEU A 192 -52.33 37.52 10.00
C LEU A 192 -53.26 38.72 9.75
N SER A 193 -53.73 38.94 8.51
CA SER A 193 -54.75 39.93 8.16
C SER A 193 -56.16 39.35 8.17
#